data_AF-A0A7W2PSV0-F1
#
_entry.id   AF-A0A7W2PSV0-F1
#
_cell.length_a   1.000
_cell.length_b   1.000
_cell.length_c   1.000
_cell.angle_alpha   90.00
_cell.angle_beta   90.00
_cell.angle_gamma   90.00
#
_symmetry.space_group_name_H-M   'P 1'
#
loop_
_entity.id
_entity.type
_entity.pdbx_description
1 polymer ?
#
loop_
_entity_poly.entity_id
_entity_poly.type
_entity_poly.pdbx_seq_one_letter_code
_entity_poly.pdbx_strand_id
1 'polypeptide(L)'
;MKPIRIVCGTRVSEQDFSNKTALGRSLLIHQAVNEVEIALFAENAEGLSTIYNRAIDAAKNDPAILVFVHDDVHLCDFLWSVRIREAVKAYDVVGLAGNTRRLEGQPAWAFVDDRFTWDEKRYLSGLVGHGTGFPCNISDFGPVPQECKLLDGLLLAADSERLWEAGVRFDEQFEFHFYDMDFCRSAEINGLRMGTWPLSVVHESGGGFGTPSWRESFHLYQLKYAEAGKQASQEAGMLKQTPVHHSHNPDLLNLIPLNAKRIVEVGCSSGALAREYKKLNPDAHYIGIEIDAGYAELARMHCDHVVDMNIEHASIEQLAEEFAADCWIFGDVLEHLYDPWQMLSKIRQATAPGGCVVACIPNAQHWSVQARLSIGDFRYEDSGLFDRTHIRWFTLATMLELFAQAGLTVEAGVPRVFNEPQRERFLPVIQAMAAAAGKDPEIAAQDALPLQYVFRAIAG
;
A
#
# COMPACT_ATOMS: atom_id res chain seq x y z
N MET A 1 37.61 11.64 -2.70
CA MET A 1 36.66 10.63 -2.18
C MET A 1 35.78 11.36 -1.17
N LYS A 2 34.45 11.16 -1.18
CA LYS A 2 33.56 11.85 -0.22
C LYS A 2 34.00 11.56 1.23
N PRO A 3 34.15 12.53 2.14
CA PRO A 3 34.55 12.25 3.51
C PRO A 3 33.50 11.37 4.22
N ILE A 4 33.92 10.61 5.23
CA ILE A 4 33.00 9.97 6.17
C ILE A 4 32.95 10.87 7.40
N ARG A 5 31.74 11.20 7.83
CA ARG A 5 31.49 12.02 9.02
C ARG A 5 30.72 11.20 10.04
N ILE A 6 31.38 10.87 11.14
CA ILE A 6 30.75 10.25 12.31
C ILE A 6 29.91 11.32 12.99
N VAL A 7 28.63 11.02 13.22
CA VAL A 7 27.67 11.89 13.89
C VAL A 7 27.26 11.20 15.18
N CYS A 8 27.69 11.75 16.32
CA CYS A 8 27.52 11.09 17.61
C CYS A 8 27.13 12.11 18.68
N GLY A 9 26.05 11.83 19.40
CA GLY A 9 25.68 12.53 20.63
C GLY A 9 26.18 11.75 21.84
N THR A 10 26.80 12.42 22.79
CA THR A 10 27.30 11.80 24.01
C THR A 10 26.97 12.62 25.25
N ARG A 11 26.79 11.96 26.39
CA ARG A 11 26.60 12.62 27.69
C ARG A 11 27.90 13.12 28.32
N VAL A 12 29.06 12.68 27.81
CA VAL A 12 30.37 13.10 28.34
C VAL A 12 30.90 14.36 27.64
N SER A 13 31.90 15.00 28.24
CA SER A 13 32.61 16.12 27.62
C SER A 13 33.43 15.65 26.41
N GLU A 14 33.74 16.58 25.50
CA GLU A 14 34.61 16.31 24.35
C GLU A 14 35.98 15.75 24.76
N GLN A 15 36.54 16.23 25.87
CA GLN A 15 37.81 15.76 26.43
C GLN A 15 37.74 14.32 26.95
N ASP A 16 36.56 13.92 27.44
CA ASP A 16 36.33 12.60 28.01
C ASP A 16 35.91 11.56 26.96
N PHE A 17 35.36 12.00 25.81
CA PHE A 17 34.78 11.14 24.79
C PHE A 17 35.71 9.99 24.41
N SER A 18 36.97 10.31 24.11
CA SER A 18 37.95 9.34 23.61
C SER A 18 38.35 8.26 24.62
N ASN A 19 38.13 8.50 25.92
CA ASN A 19 38.55 7.59 27.00
C ASN A 19 37.35 6.91 27.68
N LYS A 20 36.21 7.60 27.78
CA LYS A 20 35.04 7.13 28.53
C LYS A 20 34.00 6.42 27.66
N THR A 21 33.97 6.65 26.36
CA THR A 21 32.98 6.04 25.45
C THR A 21 33.58 4.92 24.61
N ALA A 22 32.77 3.95 24.20
CA ALA A 22 33.19 2.85 23.34
C ALA A 22 33.64 3.36 21.96
N LEU A 23 32.81 4.21 21.37
CA LEU A 23 33.06 4.78 20.06
C LEU A 23 34.34 5.61 20.08
N GLY A 24 34.51 6.51 21.05
CA GLY A 24 35.71 7.33 21.17
C GLY A 24 36.99 6.51 21.33
N ARG A 25 36.97 5.45 22.15
CA ARG A 25 38.11 4.53 22.29
C ARG A 25 38.44 3.82 20.98
N SER A 26 37.43 3.36 20.24
CA SER A 26 37.65 2.68 18.96
C SER A 26 38.18 3.65 17.89
N LEU A 27 37.64 4.87 17.78
CA LEU A 27 38.09 5.87 16.82
C LEU A 27 39.57 6.24 17.02
N LEU A 28 40.04 6.36 18.27
CA LEU A 28 41.46 6.59 18.58
C LEU A 28 42.39 5.49 18.03
N ILE A 29 41.96 4.23 18.09
CA ILE A 29 42.74 3.08 17.61
C ILE A 29 42.76 3.06 16.07
N HIS A 30 41.64 3.45 15.45
CA HIS A 30 41.44 3.37 14.01
C HIS A 30 41.93 4.59 13.22
N GLN A 31 42.25 5.71 13.88
CA GLN A 31 42.58 6.99 13.23
C GLN A 31 43.69 6.90 12.16
N ALA A 32 44.66 5.98 12.32
CA ALA A 32 45.77 5.83 11.39
C ALA A 32 45.38 5.14 10.07
N VAL A 33 44.24 4.44 10.05
CA VAL A 33 43.80 3.59 8.92
C VAL A 33 42.44 4.05 8.38
N ASN A 34 41.63 4.73 9.19
CA ASN A 34 40.29 5.18 8.85
C ASN A 34 40.20 6.70 9.06
N GLU A 35 40.49 7.46 8.00
CA GLU A 35 40.37 8.92 8.00
C GLU A 35 38.89 9.32 7.97
N VAL A 36 38.43 9.96 9.04
CA VAL A 36 37.05 10.41 9.23
C VAL A 36 36.99 11.75 9.93
N GLU A 37 35.90 12.47 9.67
CA GLU A 37 35.52 13.65 10.42
C GLU A 37 34.58 13.24 11.57
N ILE A 38 34.61 14.02 12.65
CA ILE A 38 33.75 13.77 13.81
C ILE A 38 32.89 15.01 14.04
N ALA A 39 31.57 14.86 13.84
CA ALA A 39 30.55 15.78 14.31
C ALA A 39 30.07 15.30 15.69
N LEU A 40 30.85 15.65 16.72
CA LEU A 40 30.56 15.29 18.10
C LEU A 40 29.63 16.33 18.74
N PHE A 41 28.51 15.87 19.30
CA PHE A 41 27.64 16.65 20.16
C PHE A 41 27.92 16.22 21.61
N ALA A 42 28.93 16.84 22.21
CA ALA A 42 29.34 16.59 23.59
C ALA A 42 28.33 17.15 24.60
N GLU A 43 28.24 16.53 25.77
CA GLU A 43 27.30 16.91 26.84
C GLU A 43 25.85 17.06 26.34
N ASN A 44 25.47 16.25 25.34
CA ASN A 44 24.21 16.38 24.64
C ASN A 44 23.02 16.12 25.58
N ALA A 45 22.08 17.05 25.56
CA ALA A 45 20.80 16.94 26.25
C ALA A 45 19.60 16.86 25.30
N GLU A 46 19.83 16.97 23.99
CA GLU A 46 18.81 16.97 22.95
C GLU A 46 18.57 15.57 22.38
N GLY A 47 17.46 15.39 21.67
CA GLY A 47 17.17 14.13 20.97
C GLY A 47 18.20 13.83 19.88
N LEU A 48 18.41 12.54 19.60
CA LEU A 48 19.30 12.07 18.53
C LEU A 48 18.82 12.60 17.17
N SER A 49 17.51 12.58 16.92
CA SER A 49 16.91 13.13 15.69
C SER A 49 17.33 14.57 15.40
N THR A 50 17.33 15.43 16.43
CA THR A 50 17.72 16.84 16.29
C THR A 50 19.19 16.99 15.90
N ILE A 51 20.10 16.29 16.58
CA ILE A 51 21.54 16.39 16.26
C ILE A 51 21.90 15.72 14.93
N TYR A 52 21.18 14.66 14.55
CA TYR A 52 21.34 14.00 13.26
C TYR A 52 20.84 14.87 12.11
N ASN A 53 19.71 15.56 12.28
CA ASN A 53 19.22 16.55 11.33
C ASN A 53 20.19 17.72 11.15
N ARG A 54 20.83 18.21 12.22
CA ARG A 54 21.89 19.23 12.10
C ARG A 54 23.06 18.77 11.23
N ALA A 55 23.45 17.50 11.34
CA ALA A 55 24.50 16.94 10.50
C ALA A 55 24.06 16.79 9.03
N ILE A 56 22.80 16.39 8.79
CA ILE A 56 22.20 16.39 7.44
C ILE A 56 22.20 17.82 6.88
N ASP A 57 21.82 18.82 7.67
CA ASP A 57 21.75 20.22 7.26
C ASP A 57 23.12 20.80 6.92
N ALA A 58 24.11 20.56 7.78
CA ALA A 58 25.50 20.95 7.51
C ALA A 58 26.03 20.31 6.22
N ALA A 59 25.66 19.05 5.95
CA ALA A 59 26.12 18.32 4.77
C ALA A 59 25.55 18.85 3.45
N LYS A 60 24.52 19.73 3.47
CA LYS A 60 24.01 20.39 2.26
C LYS A 60 25.09 21.18 1.52
N ASN A 61 25.94 21.88 2.27
CA ASN A 61 27.00 22.72 1.73
C ASN A 61 28.37 22.03 1.80
N ASP A 62 28.45 20.88 2.46
CA ASP A 62 29.67 20.10 2.65
C ASP A 62 29.37 18.59 2.66
N PRO A 63 29.14 17.99 1.46
CA PRO A 63 28.64 16.63 1.33
C PRO A 63 29.57 15.57 1.92
N ALA A 64 29.00 14.67 2.71
CA ALA A 64 29.70 13.56 3.37
C ALA A 64 28.88 12.26 3.32
N ILE A 65 29.53 11.12 3.55
CA ILE A 65 28.84 9.91 4.01
C ILE A 65 28.63 10.10 5.51
N LEU A 66 27.38 10.23 5.92
CA LEU A 66 27.02 10.41 7.33
C LEU A 66 26.90 9.03 7.98
N VAL A 67 27.53 8.87 9.15
CA VAL A 67 27.40 7.68 9.99
C VAL A 67 26.86 8.11 11.33
N PHE A 68 25.56 7.92 11.53
CA PHE A 68 24.86 8.15 12.78
C PHE A 68 25.09 6.95 13.68
N VAL A 69 25.73 7.13 14.82
CA VAL A 69 26.16 6.02 15.68
C VAL A 69 26.14 6.43 17.15
N HIS A 70 25.80 5.48 18.03
CA HIS A 70 25.79 5.69 19.48
C HIS A 70 27.21 5.72 20.05
N ASP A 71 27.41 6.44 21.15
CA ASP A 71 28.72 6.59 21.78
C ASP A 71 29.19 5.29 22.47
N ASP A 72 28.30 4.33 22.69
CA ASP A 72 28.53 3.05 23.33
C ASP A 72 28.73 1.88 22.32
N VAL A 73 29.02 2.19 21.05
CA VAL A 73 29.39 1.22 20.02
C VAL A 73 30.90 1.20 19.77
N HIS A 74 31.55 0.05 19.97
CA HIS A 74 32.91 -0.22 19.52
C HIS A 74 32.91 -0.61 18.04
N LEU A 75 33.65 0.13 17.20
CA LEU A 75 33.99 -0.32 15.85
C LEU A 75 35.14 -1.33 15.96
N CYS A 76 34.93 -2.58 15.50
CA CYS A 76 35.92 -3.66 15.64
C CYS A 76 36.58 -4.08 14.32
N ASP A 77 35.99 -3.73 13.17
CA ASP A 77 36.58 -4.01 11.86
C ASP A 77 37.70 -2.99 11.55
N PHE A 78 38.91 -3.46 11.26
CA PHE A 78 40.05 -2.60 10.95
C PHE A 78 39.85 -1.74 9.69
N LEU A 79 39.01 -2.19 8.76
CA LEU A 79 38.68 -1.52 7.50
C LEU A 79 37.24 -1.03 7.47
N TRP A 80 36.66 -0.72 8.63
CA TRP A 80 35.26 -0.29 8.74
C TRP A 80 34.91 0.87 7.80
N SER A 81 35.82 1.83 7.57
CA SER A 81 35.56 2.95 6.65
C SER A 81 35.41 2.49 5.19
N VAL A 82 36.16 1.47 4.79
CA VAL A 82 36.03 0.84 3.47
C VAL A 82 34.68 0.12 3.39
N ARG A 83 34.29 -0.61 4.44
CA ARG A 83 32.98 -1.29 4.51
C ARG A 83 31.82 -0.33 4.37
N ILE A 84 31.84 0.80 5.08
CA ILE A 84 30.80 1.84 4.96
C ILE A 84 30.71 2.36 3.52
N ARG A 85 31.85 2.59 2.85
CA ARG A 85 31.88 3.05 1.45
C ARG A 85 31.37 2.01 0.45
N GLU A 86 31.59 0.73 0.73
CA GLU A 86 31.00 -0.36 -0.06
C GLU A 86 29.48 -0.40 0.16
N ALA A 87 29.05 -0.25 1.41
CA ALA A 87 27.66 -0.37 1.80
C ALA A 87 26.77 0.72 1.18
N VAL A 88 27.18 1.98 1.24
CA VAL A 88 26.38 3.10 0.68
C VAL A 88 26.36 3.14 -0.86
N LYS A 89 27.12 2.25 -1.52
CA LYS A 89 26.98 1.99 -2.96
C LYS A 89 25.93 0.91 -3.25
N ALA A 90 25.68 0.02 -2.30
CA ALA A 90 24.73 -1.08 -2.43
C ALA A 90 23.31 -0.69 -1.99
N TYR A 91 23.21 0.14 -0.95
CA TYR A 91 21.96 0.66 -0.39
C TYR A 91 22.07 2.16 -0.13
N ASP A 92 20.95 2.87 -0.13
CA ASP A 92 20.89 4.30 0.14
C ASP A 92 21.02 4.59 1.65
N VAL A 93 20.49 3.67 2.49
CA VAL A 93 20.68 3.66 3.95
C VAL A 93 21.16 2.27 4.38
N VAL A 94 22.14 2.25 5.27
CA VAL A 94 22.79 1.02 5.75
C VAL A 94 22.69 0.94 7.26
N GLY A 95 22.35 -0.24 7.77
CA GLY A 95 22.42 -0.58 9.20
C GLY A 95 23.20 -1.87 9.46
N LEU A 96 23.29 -2.29 10.72
CA LEU A 96 24.01 -3.52 11.12
C LEU A 96 23.09 -4.66 11.55
N ALA A 97 21.85 -4.34 11.92
CA ALA A 97 20.78 -5.28 12.17
C ALA A 97 19.47 -4.73 11.62
N GLY A 98 18.54 -5.59 11.22
CA GLY A 98 17.29 -5.15 10.61
C GLY A 98 16.30 -6.26 10.31
N ASN A 99 15.15 -5.86 9.78
CA ASN A 99 14.05 -6.75 9.39
C ASN A 99 13.65 -6.51 7.93
N THR A 100 13.44 -7.59 7.20
CA THR A 100 13.08 -7.64 5.77
C THR A 100 11.61 -7.32 5.49
N ARG A 101 10.78 -7.23 6.54
CA ARG A 101 9.37 -6.85 6.45
C ARG A 101 8.97 -5.87 7.54
N ARG A 102 7.78 -5.30 7.38
CA ARG A 102 7.06 -4.58 8.42
C ARG A 102 5.79 -5.34 8.79
N LEU A 103 5.40 -5.25 10.04
CA LEU A 103 4.10 -5.72 10.52
C LEU A 103 3.29 -4.55 11.06
N GLU A 104 1.97 -4.71 11.09
CA GLU A 104 1.10 -3.74 11.75
C GLU A 104 1.34 -3.77 13.26
N GLY A 105 1.39 -2.60 13.90
CA GLY A 105 1.64 -2.50 15.34
C GLY A 105 3.05 -2.90 15.78
N GLN A 106 4.01 -3.00 14.86
CA GLN A 106 5.36 -3.45 15.16
C GLN A 106 6.10 -2.49 16.13
N PRO A 107 6.55 -2.95 17.32
CA PRO A 107 7.10 -2.05 18.35
C PRO A 107 8.60 -1.79 18.26
N ALA A 108 9.34 -2.58 17.48
CA ALA A 108 10.74 -2.34 17.15
C ALA A 108 11.06 -3.11 15.88
N TRP A 109 12.26 -2.94 15.33
CA TRP A 109 12.66 -3.65 14.10
C TRP A 109 12.56 -5.17 14.26
N ALA A 110 12.84 -5.71 15.46
CA ALA A 110 12.93 -7.14 15.71
C ALA A 110 11.65 -7.83 16.20
N PHE A 111 10.67 -7.09 16.73
CA PHE A 111 9.53 -7.66 17.44
C PHE A 111 8.27 -7.64 16.60
N VAL A 112 7.35 -8.61 16.80
CA VAL A 112 6.07 -8.68 16.07
C VAL A 112 4.89 -8.13 16.87
N ASP A 113 5.04 -7.96 18.19
CA ASP A 113 3.99 -7.49 19.09
C ASP A 113 4.55 -6.70 20.28
N ASP A 114 3.66 -6.00 21.00
CA ASP A 114 3.99 -5.17 22.18
C ASP A 114 4.39 -5.97 23.42
N ARG A 115 4.45 -7.31 23.29
CA ARG A 115 5.02 -8.23 24.28
C ARG A 115 6.48 -8.57 23.98
N PHE A 116 7.06 -7.92 22.96
CA PHE A 116 8.43 -8.10 22.51
C PHE A 116 8.71 -9.52 22.01
N THR A 117 7.71 -10.15 21.39
CA THR A 117 7.90 -11.44 20.70
C THR A 117 8.81 -11.22 19.50
N TRP A 118 9.96 -11.91 19.45
CA TRP A 118 10.88 -11.87 18.30
C TRP A 118 10.21 -12.36 17.01
N ASP A 119 10.47 -11.68 15.90
CA ASP A 119 10.07 -12.16 14.58
C ASP A 119 10.84 -13.43 14.19
N GLU A 120 10.32 -14.16 13.20
CA GLU A 120 10.97 -15.35 12.70
C GLU A 120 12.34 -15.00 12.10
N LYS A 121 13.37 -15.78 12.43
CA LYS A 121 14.76 -15.55 11.99
C LYS A 121 14.92 -15.34 10.48
N ARG A 122 14.05 -15.94 9.65
CA ARG A 122 14.05 -15.74 8.19
C ARG A 122 13.77 -14.30 7.73
N TYR A 123 13.15 -13.50 8.60
CA TYR A 123 12.85 -12.10 8.31
C TYR A 123 13.86 -11.14 8.93
N LEU A 124 14.75 -11.62 9.80
CA LEU A 124 15.76 -10.83 10.48
C LEU A 124 17.10 -10.92 9.75
N SER A 125 17.96 -9.92 9.98
CA SER A 125 19.26 -9.81 9.34
C SER A 125 20.26 -9.09 10.24
N GLY A 126 21.53 -9.49 10.15
CA GLY A 126 22.64 -8.80 10.79
C GLY A 126 23.27 -9.56 11.96
N LEU A 127 24.41 -9.06 12.42
CA LEU A 127 25.13 -9.59 13.57
C LEU A 127 25.67 -8.45 14.43
N VAL A 128 25.46 -8.54 15.74
CA VAL A 128 25.92 -7.52 16.70
C VAL A 128 26.58 -8.21 17.90
N GLY A 129 27.80 -7.78 18.24
CA GLY A 129 28.43 -8.17 19.50
C GLY A 129 27.85 -7.38 20.66
N HIS A 130 27.72 -7.99 21.83
CA HIS A 130 27.27 -7.33 23.05
C HIS A 130 28.23 -7.58 24.21
N GLY A 131 28.52 -6.52 24.96
CA GLY A 131 29.42 -6.53 26.11
C GLY A 131 30.24 -5.25 26.19
N THR A 132 31.13 -5.15 27.18
CA THR A 132 31.96 -3.95 27.43
C THR A 132 33.30 -3.96 26.67
N GLY A 133 33.47 -4.87 25.72
CA GLY A 133 34.69 -5.04 24.93
C GLY A 133 34.76 -6.41 24.25
N PHE A 134 35.93 -6.73 23.68
CA PHE A 134 36.20 -8.03 23.04
C PHE A 134 37.04 -8.93 23.97
N PRO A 135 36.77 -10.25 24.08
CA PRO A 135 35.70 -10.99 23.42
C PRO A 135 34.29 -10.63 23.94
N CYS A 136 33.28 -10.83 23.10
CA CYS A 136 31.87 -10.49 23.37
C CYS A 136 30.92 -11.64 22.99
N ASN A 137 29.66 -11.56 23.42
CA ASN A 137 28.60 -12.46 22.96
C ASN A 137 28.03 -11.92 21.63
N ILE A 138 27.79 -12.79 20.66
CA ILE A 138 27.27 -12.38 19.34
C ILE A 138 25.79 -12.73 19.25
N SER A 139 24.96 -11.73 18.95
CA SER A 139 23.59 -11.93 18.49
C SER A 139 23.61 -12.13 16.98
N ASP A 140 23.22 -13.32 16.52
CA ASP A 140 23.07 -13.66 15.10
C ASP A 140 21.60 -13.57 14.68
N PHE A 141 21.25 -12.48 14.01
CA PHE A 141 19.88 -12.20 13.56
C PHE A 141 19.60 -12.80 12.19
N GLY A 142 20.60 -13.03 11.34
CA GLY A 142 20.39 -13.64 10.03
C GLY A 142 21.42 -13.23 8.97
N PRO A 143 21.17 -13.60 7.70
CA PRO A 143 22.08 -13.33 6.58
C PRO A 143 22.43 -11.85 6.41
N VAL A 144 23.65 -11.57 5.96
CA VAL A 144 24.15 -10.22 5.66
C VAL A 144 25.16 -10.31 4.49
N PRO A 145 25.13 -9.41 3.49
CA PRO A 145 24.21 -8.27 3.33
C PRO A 145 22.80 -8.71 2.95
N GLN A 146 21.79 -7.94 3.36
CA GLN A 146 20.39 -8.22 3.06
C GLN A 146 19.59 -6.92 2.96
N GLU A 147 18.69 -6.82 1.99
CA GLU A 147 17.76 -5.70 1.87
C GLU A 147 16.71 -5.75 2.99
N CYS A 148 16.51 -4.63 3.67
CA CYS A 148 15.65 -4.52 4.85
C CYS A 148 14.63 -3.39 4.70
N LYS A 149 13.55 -3.51 5.45
CA LYS A 149 12.49 -2.50 5.60
C LYS A 149 12.63 -1.69 6.88
N LEU A 150 13.26 -2.26 7.89
CA LEU A 150 13.57 -1.61 9.17
C LEU A 150 15.00 -1.94 9.54
N LEU A 151 15.70 -0.98 10.13
CA LEU A 151 17.07 -1.11 10.62
C LEU A 151 17.10 -0.71 12.11
N ASP A 152 17.99 -1.35 12.87
CA ASP A 152 18.32 -0.94 14.23
C ASP A 152 19.13 0.36 14.23
N GLY A 153 18.79 1.27 15.14
CA GLY A 153 19.41 2.58 15.25
C GLY A 153 20.84 2.62 15.80
N LEU A 154 21.43 1.53 16.29
CA LEU A 154 22.79 1.57 16.87
C LEU A 154 23.84 2.16 15.91
N LEU A 155 23.65 1.93 14.61
CA LEU A 155 24.43 2.54 13.54
C LEU A 155 23.58 2.61 12.26
N LEU A 156 23.41 3.83 11.74
CA LEU A 156 22.81 4.09 10.44
C LEU A 156 23.80 4.91 9.60
N ALA A 157 24.06 4.49 8.36
CA ALA A 157 24.94 5.19 7.44
C ALA A 157 24.25 5.50 6.12
N ALA A 158 24.44 6.70 5.59
CA ALA A 158 23.83 7.13 4.34
C ALA A 158 24.70 8.19 3.63
N ASP A 159 24.57 8.26 2.32
CA ASP A 159 25.11 9.39 1.57
C ASP A 159 24.23 10.63 1.79
N SER A 160 24.79 11.72 2.32
CA SER A 160 24.03 12.96 2.59
C SER A 160 23.31 13.52 1.37
N GLU A 161 23.88 13.38 0.16
CA GLU A 161 23.22 13.85 -1.06
C GLU A 161 21.94 13.04 -1.33
N ARG A 162 21.95 11.73 -1.07
CA ARG A 162 20.77 10.87 -1.22
C ARG A 162 19.66 11.25 -0.24
N LEU A 163 20.02 11.55 1.00
CA LEU A 163 19.04 12.02 2.00
C LEU A 163 18.41 13.35 1.57
N TRP A 164 19.21 14.27 1.05
CA TRP A 164 18.72 15.57 0.54
C TRP A 164 17.85 15.44 -0.70
N GLU A 165 18.28 14.65 -1.69
CA GLU A 165 17.53 14.39 -2.93
C GLU A 165 16.17 13.76 -2.64
N ALA A 166 16.10 12.84 -1.68
CA ALA A 166 14.87 12.16 -1.28
C ALA A 166 14.06 12.93 -0.22
N GLY A 167 14.57 14.04 0.31
CA GLY A 167 13.89 14.80 1.37
C GLY A 167 13.75 14.04 2.70
N VAL A 168 14.61 13.04 2.96
CA VAL A 168 14.51 12.17 4.14
C VAL A 168 15.25 12.79 5.32
N ARG A 169 14.57 12.88 6.46
CA ARG A 169 15.05 13.44 7.73
C ARG A 169 14.60 12.58 8.90
N PHE A 170 15.23 12.77 10.06
CA PHE A 170 14.72 12.24 11.31
C PHE A 170 13.59 13.13 11.82
N ASP A 171 12.50 12.55 12.30
CA ASP A 171 11.44 13.32 12.92
C ASP A 171 11.77 13.60 14.39
N GLU A 172 11.86 14.88 14.73
CA GLU A 172 12.30 15.33 16.05
C GLU A 172 11.29 15.03 17.16
N GLN A 173 10.07 14.57 16.83
CA GLN A 173 9.16 14.01 17.83
C GLN A 173 9.72 12.72 18.48
N PHE A 174 10.62 12.01 17.78
CA PHE A 174 11.26 10.80 18.27
C PHE A 174 12.68 11.13 18.74
N GLU A 175 12.87 11.37 20.03
CA GLU A 175 14.18 11.80 20.54
C GLU A 175 15.22 10.67 20.58
N PHE A 176 14.92 9.57 21.30
CA PHE A 176 15.83 8.43 21.47
C PHE A 176 15.18 7.09 21.12
N HIS A 177 13.88 6.93 21.39
CA HIS A 177 13.13 5.75 20.97
C HIS A 177 12.44 6.05 19.64
N PHE A 178 12.32 5.05 18.77
CA PHE A 178 11.60 5.11 17.48
C PHE A 178 12.17 6.04 16.39
N TYR A 179 13.23 6.81 16.64
CA TYR A 179 13.83 7.65 15.59
C TYR A 179 14.35 6.80 14.42
N ASP A 180 14.83 5.59 14.69
CA ASP A 180 15.30 4.61 13.72
C ASP A 180 14.14 4.00 12.91
N MET A 181 13.09 3.56 13.61
CA MET A 181 11.87 3.02 13.02
C MET A 181 11.19 4.04 12.10
N ASP A 182 11.06 5.28 12.57
CA ASP A 182 10.48 6.38 11.81
C ASP A 182 11.35 6.76 10.61
N PHE A 183 12.66 6.90 10.81
CA PHE A 183 13.59 7.20 9.74
C PHE A 183 13.56 6.14 8.64
N CYS A 184 13.54 4.85 9.00
CA CYS A 184 13.44 3.76 8.03
C CYS A 184 12.15 3.86 7.21
N ARG A 185 11.02 4.13 7.89
CA ARG A 185 9.73 4.22 7.21
C ARG A 185 9.64 5.47 6.31
N SER A 186 10.19 6.59 6.74
CA SER A 186 10.35 7.80 5.93
C SER A 186 11.24 7.57 4.70
N ALA A 187 12.37 6.88 4.88
CA ALA A 187 13.28 6.51 3.81
C ALA A 187 12.58 5.64 2.75
N GLU A 188 11.86 4.62 3.17
CA GLU A 188 11.12 3.74 2.26
C GLU A 188 9.99 4.46 1.51
N ILE A 189 9.21 5.31 2.21
CA ILE A 189 8.14 6.10 1.58
C ILE A 189 8.71 6.99 0.47
N ASN A 190 9.91 7.53 0.67
CA ASN A 190 10.63 8.33 -0.32
C ASN A 190 11.48 7.49 -1.29
N GLY A 191 11.26 6.17 -1.35
CA GLY A 191 11.85 5.28 -2.35
C GLY A 191 13.31 4.90 -2.13
N LEU A 192 13.89 5.20 -0.97
CA LEU A 192 15.25 4.79 -0.64
C LEU A 192 15.31 3.30 -0.29
N ARG A 193 16.35 2.63 -0.79
CA ARG A 193 16.63 1.23 -0.47
C ARG A 193 17.49 1.15 0.78
N MET A 194 17.11 0.26 1.69
CA MET A 194 17.80 0.08 2.96
C MET A 194 18.31 -1.35 3.08
N GLY A 195 19.43 -1.56 3.77
CA GLY A 195 19.95 -2.89 3.98
C GLY A 195 20.96 -3.01 5.09
N THR A 196 21.17 -4.23 5.55
CA THR A 196 22.26 -4.55 6.48
C THR A 196 23.56 -4.79 5.73
N TRP A 197 24.68 -4.46 6.35
CA TRP A 197 26.01 -4.68 5.80
C TRP A 197 26.95 -5.37 6.80
N PRO A 198 27.85 -6.27 6.36
CA PRO A 198 28.77 -6.92 7.28
C PRO A 198 29.79 -5.90 7.80
N LEU A 199 29.67 -5.56 9.09
CA LEU A 199 30.62 -4.74 9.83
C LEU A 199 30.64 -5.20 11.29
N SER A 200 31.80 -5.60 11.80
CA SER A 200 31.93 -6.08 13.17
C SER A 200 31.91 -4.91 14.17
N VAL A 201 30.95 -4.95 15.09
CA VAL A 201 30.82 -4.01 16.20
C VAL A 201 30.51 -4.71 17.52
N VAL A 202 30.80 -4.04 18.64
CA VAL A 202 30.32 -4.43 19.97
C VAL A 202 29.53 -3.27 20.59
N HIS A 203 28.29 -3.52 20.97
CA HIS A 203 27.39 -2.56 21.60
C HIS A 203 27.37 -2.79 23.13
N GLU A 204 27.69 -1.77 23.92
CA GLU A 204 27.78 -1.90 25.39
C GLU A 204 26.41 -1.94 26.07
N SER A 205 25.39 -1.29 25.49
CA SER A 205 24.02 -1.34 25.99
C SER A 205 23.09 -2.22 25.17
N GLY A 206 21.93 -2.51 25.74
CA GLY A 206 20.80 -3.11 25.04
C GLY A 206 19.66 -2.12 24.91
N GLY A 207 18.72 -2.38 24.01
CA GLY A 207 17.56 -1.50 23.81
C GLY A 207 16.70 -1.35 25.06
N GLY A 208 16.39 -0.11 25.44
CA GLY A 208 15.53 0.24 26.58
C GLY A 208 14.04 0.06 26.29
N PHE A 209 13.62 -1.12 25.84
CA PHE A 209 12.24 -1.39 25.45
C PHE A 209 11.27 -1.39 26.65
N GLY A 210 10.05 -0.87 26.44
CA GLY A 210 8.96 -0.95 27.42
C GLY A 210 8.97 0.06 28.57
N THR A 211 9.96 0.96 28.62
CA THR A 211 9.96 2.10 29.56
C THR A 211 8.78 3.06 29.29
N PRO A 212 8.40 3.93 30.24
CA PRO A 212 7.34 4.92 30.00
C PRO A 212 7.60 5.82 28.78
N SER A 213 8.83 6.32 28.62
CA SER A 213 9.24 7.11 27.46
C SER A 213 9.15 6.33 26.15
N TRP A 214 9.51 5.05 26.18
CA TRP A 214 9.38 4.16 25.03
C TRP A 214 7.91 3.94 24.65
N ARG A 215 7.02 3.72 25.62
CA ARG A 215 5.59 3.51 25.36
C ARG A 215 4.93 4.75 24.77
N GLU A 216 5.30 5.93 25.25
CA GLU A 216 4.84 7.20 24.68
C GLU A 216 5.28 7.34 23.23
N SER A 217 6.56 7.09 22.94
CA SER A 217 7.11 7.14 21.58
C SER A 217 6.45 6.11 20.66
N PHE A 218 6.16 4.90 21.18
CA PHE A 218 5.43 3.88 20.42
C PHE A 218 4.02 4.34 20.06
N HIS A 219 3.31 4.98 21.01
CA HIS A 219 1.99 5.52 20.75
C HIS A 219 2.03 6.64 19.69
N LEU A 220 2.98 7.56 19.77
CA LEU A 220 3.19 8.61 18.77
C LEU A 220 3.50 8.03 17.39
N TYR A 221 4.37 7.02 17.32
CA TYR A 221 4.69 6.31 16.08
C TYR A 221 3.46 5.63 15.47
N GLN A 222 2.62 4.99 16.31
CA GLN A 222 1.36 4.42 15.86
C GLN A 222 0.41 5.50 15.33
N LEU A 223 0.25 6.63 16.02
CA LEU A 223 -0.61 7.74 15.59
C LEU A 223 -0.14 8.32 14.26
N LYS A 224 1.15 8.67 14.13
CA LYS A 224 1.74 9.21 12.90
C LYS A 224 1.39 8.35 11.69
N TYR A 225 1.56 7.04 11.81
CA TYR A 225 1.36 6.13 10.69
C TYR A 225 -0.04 5.53 10.59
N ALA A 226 -0.88 5.65 11.62
CA ALA A 226 -2.31 5.41 11.51
C ALA A 226 -3.01 6.59 10.82
N GLU A 227 -2.58 7.83 11.06
CA GLU A 227 -3.05 9.03 10.36
C GLU A 227 -2.51 9.10 8.94
N ALA A 228 -1.22 8.86 8.72
CA ALA A 228 -0.68 8.69 7.37
C ALA A 228 -1.30 7.47 6.68
N GLY A 229 -1.65 6.42 7.44
CA GLY A 229 -2.43 5.29 6.94
C GLY A 229 -3.84 5.70 6.54
N LYS A 230 -4.53 6.55 7.31
CA LYS A 230 -5.86 7.09 6.99
C LYS A 230 -5.83 8.10 5.84
N GLN A 231 -4.83 8.97 5.78
CA GLN A 231 -4.58 9.89 4.67
C GLN A 231 -4.19 9.11 3.42
N ALA A 232 -3.29 8.14 3.52
CA ALA A 232 -3.00 7.21 2.45
C ALA A 232 -4.14 6.23 2.18
N SER A 233 -5.14 6.05 3.05
CA SER A 233 -6.38 5.28 2.78
C SER A 233 -7.52 6.18 2.29
N GLN A 234 -7.38 7.50 2.43
CA GLN A 234 -8.19 8.51 1.77
C GLN A 234 -7.61 8.83 0.39
N GLU A 235 -6.28 8.83 0.23
CA GLU A 235 -5.52 8.98 -1.02
C GLU A 235 -5.34 7.64 -1.76
N ALA A 236 -5.32 6.49 -1.08
CA ALA A 236 -5.55 5.16 -1.69
C ALA A 236 -7.03 4.76 -1.61
N GLY A 237 -7.86 5.50 -0.89
CA GLY A 237 -9.30 5.58 -1.17
C GLY A 237 -9.53 6.31 -2.49
N MET A 238 -8.64 7.26 -2.82
CA MET A 238 -8.31 7.72 -4.17
C MET A 238 -7.27 6.82 -4.88
N LEU A 239 -7.25 5.50 -4.61
CA LEU A 239 -6.60 4.53 -5.51
C LEU A 239 -7.14 4.87 -6.88
N LYS A 240 -6.27 5.23 -7.84
CA LYS A 240 -6.62 5.60 -9.22
C LYS A 240 -7.84 4.80 -9.65
N GLN A 241 -9.01 5.42 -9.53
CA GLN A 241 -10.25 4.89 -10.07
C GLN A 241 -9.99 4.62 -11.54
N THR A 242 -10.71 3.68 -12.14
CA THR A 242 -10.63 3.45 -13.59
C THR A 242 -10.61 4.80 -14.30
N PRO A 243 -9.62 5.08 -15.18
CA PRO A 243 -9.44 6.42 -15.73
C PRO A 243 -10.74 6.94 -16.35
N VAL A 244 -11.07 8.21 -16.08
CA VAL A 244 -12.26 8.83 -16.69
C VAL A 244 -12.22 8.65 -18.19
N HIS A 245 -13.33 8.16 -18.72
CA HIS A 245 -13.60 8.19 -20.14
C HIS A 245 -14.94 8.87 -20.42
N HIS A 246 -15.04 9.51 -21.58
CA HIS A 246 -16.28 10.14 -22.05
C HIS A 246 -17.17 9.20 -22.87
N SER A 247 -16.78 7.92 -22.96
CA SER A 247 -17.57 6.83 -23.54
C SER A 247 -18.63 6.34 -22.55
N HIS A 248 -19.71 5.78 -23.10
CA HIS A 248 -20.72 5.05 -22.34
C HIS A 248 -20.76 3.60 -22.82
N ASN A 249 -21.30 2.70 -22.00
CA ASN A 249 -21.58 1.34 -22.41
C ASN A 249 -22.92 1.29 -23.18
N PRO A 250 -22.92 1.04 -24.51
CA PRO A 250 -24.14 1.06 -25.32
C PRO A 250 -25.09 -0.09 -24.99
N ASP A 251 -24.55 -1.25 -24.57
CA ASP A 251 -25.35 -2.40 -24.15
C ASP A 251 -26.12 -2.08 -22.86
N LEU A 252 -25.47 -1.36 -21.95
CA LEU A 252 -26.10 -0.84 -20.74
C LEU A 252 -27.20 0.16 -21.08
N LEU A 253 -26.89 1.17 -21.91
CA LEU A 253 -27.86 2.18 -22.35
C LEU A 253 -29.13 1.55 -22.94
N ASN A 254 -28.98 0.50 -23.76
CA ASN A 254 -30.08 -0.19 -24.42
C ASN A 254 -30.99 -0.98 -23.47
N LEU A 255 -30.51 -1.37 -22.29
CA LEU A 255 -31.30 -2.11 -21.30
C LEU A 255 -32.04 -1.19 -20.31
N ILE A 256 -31.66 0.09 -20.20
CA ILE A 256 -32.37 1.07 -19.37
C ILE A 256 -33.78 1.31 -19.95
N PRO A 257 -34.86 1.20 -19.16
CA PRO A 257 -36.21 1.48 -19.65
C PRO A 257 -36.36 2.93 -20.12
N LEU A 258 -36.89 3.15 -21.32
CA LEU A 258 -37.11 4.48 -21.90
C LEU A 258 -38.20 5.30 -21.20
N ASN A 259 -39.01 4.66 -20.35
CA ASN A 259 -40.06 5.28 -19.56
C ASN A 259 -39.67 5.43 -18.07
N ALA A 260 -38.42 5.12 -17.70
CA ALA A 260 -37.91 5.36 -16.35
C ALA A 260 -37.96 6.85 -16.04
N LYS A 261 -38.52 7.22 -14.89
CA LYS A 261 -38.68 8.62 -14.47
C LYS A 261 -37.57 9.05 -13.54
N ARG A 262 -37.03 8.12 -12.74
CA ARG A 262 -36.03 8.42 -11.71
C ARG A 262 -34.94 7.35 -11.74
N ILE A 263 -33.78 7.76 -12.22
CA ILE A 263 -32.65 6.88 -12.43
C ILE A 263 -31.58 7.21 -11.42
N VAL A 264 -30.99 6.18 -10.82
CA VAL A 264 -29.79 6.30 -10.01
C VAL A 264 -28.68 5.49 -10.66
N GLU A 265 -27.61 6.15 -11.07
CA GLU A 265 -26.37 5.51 -11.54
C GLU A 265 -25.33 5.55 -10.43
N VAL A 266 -24.96 4.38 -9.93
CA VAL A 266 -23.85 4.21 -9.00
C VAL A 266 -22.58 4.06 -9.83
N GLY A 267 -21.52 4.79 -9.46
CA GLY A 267 -20.29 4.89 -10.23
C GLY A 267 -20.48 5.68 -11.52
N CYS A 268 -21.10 6.86 -11.46
CA CYS A 268 -21.50 7.59 -12.67
C CYS A 268 -20.33 8.23 -13.43
N SER A 269 -19.10 8.21 -12.90
CA SER A 269 -17.88 8.74 -13.52
C SER A 269 -18.09 10.14 -14.08
N SER A 270 -17.84 10.40 -15.37
CA SER A 270 -18.06 11.70 -16.00
C SER A 270 -19.52 12.02 -16.36
N GLY A 271 -20.48 11.15 -16.06
CA GLY A 271 -21.89 11.30 -16.46
C GLY A 271 -22.14 11.05 -17.96
N ALA A 272 -21.25 10.33 -18.64
CA ALA A 272 -21.37 10.06 -20.08
C ALA A 272 -22.64 9.25 -20.42
N LEU A 273 -23.02 8.30 -19.57
CA LEU A 273 -24.25 7.52 -19.75
C LEU A 273 -25.49 8.40 -19.56
N ALA A 274 -25.52 9.22 -18.51
CA ALA A 274 -26.58 10.21 -18.27
C ALA A 274 -26.79 11.13 -19.49
N ARG A 275 -25.69 11.64 -20.06
CA ARG A 275 -25.70 12.49 -21.26
C ARG A 275 -26.40 11.82 -22.44
N GLU A 276 -26.12 10.55 -22.70
CA GLU A 276 -26.72 9.83 -23.82
C GLU A 276 -28.16 9.41 -23.52
N TYR A 277 -28.45 8.95 -22.30
CA TYR A 277 -29.79 8.56 -21.90
C TYR A 277 -30.78 9.73 -21.96
N LYS A 278 -30.38 10.93 -21.50
CA LYS A 278 -31.25 12.13 -21.54
C LYS A 278 -31.57 12.62 -22.96
N LYS A 279 -30.83 12.19 -23.99
CA LYS A 279 -31.22 12.44 -25.39
C LYS A 279 -32.43 11.59 -25.80
N LEU A 280 -32.56 10.40 -25.20
CA LEU A 280 -33.65 9.46 -25.46
C LEU A 280 -34.86 9.72 -24.56
N ASN A 281 -34.63 10.15 -23.32
CA ASN A 281 -35.67 10.49 -22.35
C ASN A 281 -35.31 11.78 -21.60
N PRO A 282 -35.64 12.97 -22.17
CA PRO A 282 -35.26 14.27 -21.60
C PRO A 282 -35.93 14.59 -20.25
N ASP A 283 -37.06 13.96 -19.95
CA ASP A 283 -37.86 14.22 -18.74
C ASP A 283 -37.44 13.36 -17.54
N ALA A 284 -36.49 12.42 -17.73
CA ALA A 284 -35.96 11.61 -16.64
C ALA A 284 -35.13 12.46 -15.68
N HIS A 285 -35.37 12.25 -14.38
CA HIS A 285 -34.52 12.78 -13.32
C HIS A 285 -33.38 11.81 -13.05
N TYR A 286 -32.16 12.21 -13.42
CA TYR A 286 -30.97 11.36 -13.38
C TYR A 286 -30.06 11.75 -12.21
N ILE A 287 -29.87 10.81 -11.29
CA ILE A 287 -29.02 10.96 -10.10
C ILE A 287 -27.75 10.15 -10.31
N GLY A 288 -26.60 10.80 -10.17
CA GLY A 288 -25.28 10.15 -10.15
C GLY A 288 -24.76 10.01 -8.73
N ILE A 289 -24.24 8.84 -8.37
CA ILE A 289 -23.50 8.61 -7.13
C ILE A 289 -22.08 8.24 -7.52
N GLU A 290 -21.10 9.02 -7.09
CA GLU A 290 -19.69 8.84 -7.45
C GLU A 290 -18.83 9.01 -6.20
N ILE A 291 -17.80 8.17 -6.05
CA ILE A 291 -16.92 8.19 -4.87
C ILE A 291 -15.71 9.12 -5.07
N ASP A 292 -15.35 9.41 -6.32
CA ASP A 292 -14.31 10.37 -6.65
C ASP A 292 -14.89 11.78 -6.88
N ALA A 293 -14.51 12.72 -6.01
CA ALA A 293 -14.98 14.10 -6.07
C ALA A 293 -14.71 14.80 -7.41
N GLY A 294 -13.60 14.48 -8.08
CA GLY A 294 -13.24 15.04 -9.38
C GLY A 294 -14.14 14.51 -10.49
N TYR A 295 -14.50 13.23 -10.45
CA TYR A 295 -15.40 12.60 -11.42
C TYR A 295 -16.83 13.10 -11.18
N ALA A 296 -17.24 13.19 -9.92
CA ALA A 296 -18.53 13.75 -9.51
C ALA A 296 -18.72 15.18 -10.05
N GLU A 297 -17.69 16.03 -10.02
CA GLU A 297 -17.75 17.38 -10.59
C GLU A 297 -18.00 17.36 -12.11
N LEU A 298 -17.37 16.45 -12.85
CA LEU A 298 -17.63 16.30 -14.28
C LEU A 298 -19.07 15.84 -14.57
N ALA A 299 -19.58 14.89 -13.78
CA ALA A 299 -20.95 14.37 -13.93
C ALA A 299 -22.04 15.43 -13.69
N ARG A 300 -21.77 16.47 -12.89
CA ARG A 300 -22.73 17.57 -12.61
C ARG A 300 -23.16 18.31 -13.88
N MET A 301 -22.40 18.23 -14.97
CA MET A 301 -22.79 18.80 -16.27
C MET A 301 -23.90 18.00 -16.98
N HIS A 302 -24.17 16.77 -16.55
CA HIS A 302 -25.03 15.82 -17.28
C HIS A 302 -26.15 15.24 -16.41
N CYS A 303 -25.90 15.00 -15.13
CA CYS A 303 -26.90 14.54 -14.17
C CYS A 303 -27.71 15.72 -13.60
N ASP A 304 -28.96 15.47 -13.18
CA ASP A 304 -29.78 16.45 -12.47
C ASP A 304 -29.34 16.64 -11.02
N HIS A 305 -28.81 15.57 -10.42
CA HIS A 305 -28.23 15.57 -9.09
C HIS A 305 -27.00 14.65 -9.05
N VAL A 306 -25.96 15.05 -8.32
CA VAL A 306 -24.76 14.23 -8.11
C VAL A 306 -24.40 14.23 -6.63
N VAL A 307 -24.24 13.04 -6.07
CA VAL A 307 -23.78 12.84 -4.69
C VAL A 307 -22.37 12.25 -4.70
N ASP A 308 -21.47 12.91 -3.99
CA ASP A 308 -20.11 12.45 -3.74
C ASP A 308 -20.11 11.57 -2.50
N MET A 309 -20.24 10.25 -2.67
CA MET A 309 -20.26 9.30 -1.56
C MET A 309 -19.93 7.87 -1.97
N ASN A 310 -19.45 7.08 -1.00
CA ASN A 310 -19.45 5.63 -1.09
C ASN A 310 -20.88 5.10 -0.86
N ILE A 311 -21.44 4.43 -1.87
CA ILE A 311 -22.79 3.85 -1.82
C ILE A 311 -22.95 2.83 -0.69
N GLU A 312 -21.89 2.11 -0.28
CA GLU A 312 -21.98 1.09 0.78
C GLU A 312 -22.34 1.68 2.15
N HIS A 313 -22.16 2.99 2.33
CA HIS A 313 -22.54 3.71 3.53
C HIS A 313 -24.01 4.18 3.53
N ALA A 314 -24.73 4.06 2.42
CA ALA A 314 -26.13 4.46 2.34
C ALA A 314 -27.03 3.61 3.26
N SER A 315 -27.87 4.29 4.03
CA SER A 315 -28.92 3.64 4.82
C SER A 315 -30.10 3.24 3.94
N ILE A 316 -30.94 2.32 4.42
CA ILE A 316 -32.13 1.89 3.67
C ILE A 316 -33.13 3.04 3.49
N GLU A 317 -33.20 3.95 4.46
CA GLU A 317 -34.03 5.16 4.41
C GLU A 317 -33.55 6.11 3.32
N GLN A 318 -32.23 6.34 3.22
CA GLN A 318 -31.66 7.15 2.14
C GLN A 318 -31.97 6.55 0.76
N LEU A 319 -31.85 5.22 0.62
CA LEU A 319 -32.18 4.54 -0.63
C LEU A 319 -33.68 4.66 -1.00
N ALA A 320 -34.57 4.61 0.00
CA ALA A 320 -36.02 4.64 -0.20
C ALA A 320 -36.61 6.04 -0.37
N GLU A 321 -35.94 7.08 0.15
CA GLU A 321 -36.44 8.46 0.14
C GLU A 321 -35.62 9.34 -0.80
N GLU A 322 -34.35 9.57 -0.47
CA GLU A 322 -33.45 10.47 -1.20
C GLU A 322 -33.13 9.92 -2.60
N PHE A 323 -32.79 8.64 -2.67
CA PHE A 323 -32.41 7.93 -3.88
C PHE A 323 -33.53 7.05 -4.43
N ALA A 324 -34.79 7.35 -4.10
CA ALA A 324 -35.93 6.61 -4.65
C ALA A 324 -35.85 6.60 -6.19
N ALA A 325 -35.73 5.41 -6.78
CA ALA A 325 -35.53 5.22 -8.21
C ALA A 325 -36.43 4.09 -8.75
N ASP A 326 -36.84 4.22 -10.01
CA ASP A 326 -37.46 3.12 -10.75
C ASP A 326 -36.43 2.34 -11.60
N CYS A 327 -35.23 2.90 -11.80
CA CYS A 327 -34.10 2.19 -12.40
C CYS A 327 -32.78 2.51 -11.69
N TRP A 328 -32.13 1.48 -11.17
CA TRP A 328 -30.77 1.54 -10.61
C TRP A 328 -29.77 1.02 -11.64
N ILE A 329 -28.63 1.68 -11.77
CA ILE A 329 -27.58 1.33 -12.73
C ILE A 329 -26.27 1.06 -12.00
N PHE A 330 -25.65 -0.06 -12.34
CA PHE A 330 -24.32 -0.48 -11.88
C PHE A 330 -23.45 -0.82 -13.10
N GLY A 331 -22.82 0.19 -13.69
CA GLY A 331 -21.91 -0.01 -14.82
C GLY A 331 -20.49 -0.28 -14.32
N ASP A 332 -20.10 -1.55 -14.24
CA ASP A 332 -18.75 -1.94 -13.81
C ASP A 332 -18.46 -1.46 -12.35
N VAL A 333 -19.39 -1.79 -11.43
CA VAL A 333 -19.35 -1.36 -10.01
C VAL A 333 -19.43 -2.52 -9.02
N LEU A 334 -20.25 -3.53 -9.29
CA LEU A 334 -20.55 -4.60 -8.31
C LEU A 334 -19.30 -5.40 -7.92
N GLU A 335 -18.31 -5.46 -8.79
CA GLU A 335 -16.99 -6.07 -8.60
C GLU A 335 -16.06 -5.28 -7.68
N HIS A 336 -16.35 -3.99 -7.47
CA HIS A 336 -15.59 -3.07 -6.61
C HIS A 336 -16.19 -2.95 -5.19
N LEU A 337 -17.41 -3.44 -4.98
CA LEU A 337 -18.10 -3.40 -3.69
C LEU A 337 -17.58 -4.49 -2.73
N TYR A 338 -17.51 -4.19 -1.43
CA TYR A 338 -17.19 -5.21 -0.43
C TYR A 338 -18.37 -6.17 -0.26
N ASP A 339 -19.62 -5.69 -0.24
CA ASP A 339 -20.81 -6.53 -0.10
C ASP A 339 -21.92 -6.18 -1.12
N PRO A 340 -21.72 -6.55 -2.40
CA PRO A 340 -22.71 -6.28 -3.45
C PRO A 340 -24.05 -7.01 -3.20
N TRP A 341 -24.04 -8.14 -2.50
CA TRP A 341 -25.27 -8.87 -2.15
C TRP A 341 -26.14 -8.07 -1.20
N GLN A 342 -25.54 -7.54 -0.12
CA GLN A 342 -26.28 -6.71 0.82
C GLN A 342 -26.77 -5.42 0.15
N MET A 343 -25.94 -4.78 -0.67
CA MET A 343 -26.32 -3.56 -1.39
C MET A 343 -27.53 -3.79 -2.30
N LEU A 344 -27.49 -4.81 -3.15
CA LEU A 344 -28.61 -5.14 -4.03
C LEU A 344 -29.88 -5.53 -3.25
N SER A 345 -29.74 -6.21 -2.12
CA SER A 345 -30.88 -6.54 -1.25
C SER A 345 -31.52 -5.28 -0.64
N LYS A 346 -30.71 -4.31 -0.18
CA LYS A 346 -31.21 -3.00 0.29
C LYS A 346 -31.92 -2.25 -0.83
N ILE A 347 -31.33 -2.19 -2.02
CA ILE A 347 -31.93 -1.54 -3.18
C ILE A 347 -33.26 -2.20 -3.55
N ARG A 348 -33.32 -3.53 -3.59
CA ARG A 348 -34.56 -4.27 -3.84
C ARG A 348 -35.64 -3.93 -2.81
N GLN A 349 -35.28 -3.77 -1.54
CA GLN A 349 -36.22 -3.39 -0.47
C GLN A 349 -36.71 -1.93 -0.60
N ALA A 350 -35.85 -1.03 -1.06
CA ALA A 350 -36.17 0.39 -1.27
C ALA A 350 -36.90 0.67 -2.60
N THR A 351 -36.84 -0.26 -3.55
CA THR A 351 -37.39 -0.10 -4.90
C THR A 351 -38.84 -0.58 -4.96
N ALA A 352 -39.72 0.24 -5.53
CA ALA A 352 -41.12 -0.12 -5.73
C ALA A 352 -41.28 -1.28 -6.74
N PRO A 353 -42.38 -2.07 -6.66
CA PRO A 353 -42.64 -3.13 -7.63
C PRO A 353 -42.60 -2.63 -9.07
N GLY A 354 -41.90 -3.37 -9.94
CA GLY A 354 -41.69 -2.99 -11.34
C GLY A 354 -40.47 -2.07 -11.58
N GLY A 355 -39.78 -1.63 -10.53
CA GLY A 355 -38.46 -1.05 -10.67
C GLY A 355 -37.41 -2.09 -11.04
N CYS A 356 -36.29 -1.65 -11.60
CA CYS A 356 -35.24 -2.55 -12.08
C CYS A 356 -33.82 -2.13 -11.69
N VAL A 357 -32.91 -3.10 -11.74
CA VAL A 357 -31.46 -2.94 -11.69
C VAL A 357 -30.90 -3.30 -13.06
N VAL A 358 -30.14 -2.39 -13.66
CA VAL A 358 -29.36 -2.63 -14.88
C VAL A 358 -27.89 -2.67 -14.48
N ALA A 359 -27.19 -3.77 -14.77
CA ALA A 359 -25.79 -3.92 -14.36
C ALA A 359 -24.91 -4.48 -15.47
N CYS A 360 -23.68 -3.98 -15.58
CA CYS A 360 -22.60 -4.60 -16.36
C CYS A 360 -21.60 -5.19 -15.38
N ILE A 361 -21.30 -6.49 -15.52
CA ILE A 361 -20.46 -7.24 -14.57
C ILE A 361 -19.36 -7.99 -15.34
N PRO A 362 -18.08 -7.88 -14.92
CA PRO A 362 -16.98 -8.60 -15.55
C PRO A 362 -17.03 -10.10 -15.31
N ASN A 363 -16.62 -10.86 -16.34
CA ASN A 363 -16.68 -12.31 -16.34
C ASN A 363 -15.32 -12.94 -15.96
N ALA A 364 -15.23 -13.48 -14.75
CA ALA A 364 -14.08 -14.23 -14.26
C ALA A 364 -13.86 -15.57 -15.00
N GLN A 365 -14.87 -16.07 -15.72
CA GLN A 365 -14.75 -17.26 -16.57
C GLN A 365 -14.18 -16.94 -17.96
N HIS A 366 -13.89 -15.69 -18.28
CA HIS A 366 -13.36 -15.31 -19.59
C HIS A 366 -12.07 -16.08 -19.94
N TRP A 367 -11.91 -16.46 -21.22
CA TRP A 367 -10.81 -17.31 -21.68
C TRP A 367 -9.42 -16.76 -21.28
N SER A 368 -9.25 -15.43 -21.31
CA SER A 368 -7.97 -14.80 -20.98
C SER A 368 -7.62 -14.91 -19.49
N VAL A 369 -8.62 -14.92 -18.61
CA VAL A 369 -8.44 -15.14 -17.17
C VAL A 369 -7.99 -16.58 -16.93
N GLN A 370 -8.68 -17.54 -17.54
CA GLN A 370 -8.32 -18.97 -17.43
C GLN A 370 -6.91 -19.26 -17.96
N ALA A 371 -6.54 -18.67 -19.11
CA ALA A 371 -5.22 -18.82 -19.68
C ALA A 371 -4.12 -18.28 -18.75
N ARG A 372 -4.32 -17.09 -18.16
CA ARG A 372 -3.37 -16.49 -17.21
C ARG A 372 -3.24 -17.29 -15.91
N LEU A 373 -4.36 -17.76 -15.36
CA LEU A 373 -4.36 -18.63 -14.18
C LEU A 373 -3.59 -19.93 -14.43
N SER A 374 -3.69 -20.51 -15.63
CA SER A 374 -2.99 -21.76 -15.98
C SER A 374 -1.46 -21.68 -15.95
N ILE A 375 -0.90 -20.46 -15.99
CA ILE A 375 0.54 -20.20 -15.95
C ILE A 375 0.99 -19.48 -14.68
N GLY A 376 0.10 -19.32 -13.68
CA GLY A 376 0.41 -18.63 -12.43
C GLY A 376 0.54 -17.11 -12.56
N ASP A 377 -0.02 -16.50 -13.62
CA ASP A 377 0.03 -15.05 -13.84
C ASP A 377 -1.25 -14.38 -13.34
N PHE A 378 -1.27 -13.95 -12.08
CA PHE A 378 -2.39 -13.23 -11.47
C PHE A 378 -1.97 -11.82 -11.03
N ARG A 379 -1.25 -11.10 -11.89
CA ARG A 379 -0.81 -9.72 -11.65
C ARG A 379 -1.94 -8.74 -11.97
N TYR A 380 -2.27 -7.89 -11.01
CA TYR A 380 -3.24 -6.82 -11.16
C TYR A 380 -2.78 -5.72 -12.13
N GLU A 381 -3.73 -5.07 -12.78
CA GLU A 381 -3.56 -4.04 -13.81
C GLU A 381 -4.29 -2.73 -13.40
N ASP A 382 -4.11 -1.66 -14.19
CA ASP A 382 -4.78 -0.37 -13.98
C ASP A 382 -6.21 -0.31 -14.58
N SER A 383 -6.62 -1.32 -15.34
CA SER A 383 -7.95 -1.41 -15.97
C SER A 383 -8.23 -2.83 -16.48
N GLY A 384 -9.49 -3.15 -16.78
CA GLY A 384 -9.88 -4.41 -17.42
C GLY A 384 -10.19 -5.52 -16.40
N LEU A 385 -10.21 -6.79 -16.83
CA LEU A 385 -10.62 -7.90 -15.94
C LEU A 385 -9.73 -8.06 -14.70
N PHE A 386 -8.46 -7.67 -14.80
CA PHE A 386 -7.47 -7.73 -13.71
C PHE A 386 -7.28 -6.39 -13.01
N ASP A 387 -8.22 -5.46 -13.13
CA ASP A 387 -8.17 -4.20 -12.40
C ASP A 387 -7.89 -4.44 -10.91
N ARG A 388 -6.88 -3.74 -10.38
CA ARG A 388 -6.47 -3.85 -8.97
C ARG A 388 -7.56 -3.50 -7.96
N THR A 389 -8.60 -2.80 -8.40
CA THR A 389 -9.73 -2.41 -7.57
C THR A 389 -10.87 -3.45 -7.58
N HIS A 390 -10.78 -4.50 -8.42
CA HIS A 390 -11.71 -5.64 -8.37
C HIS A 390 -11.46 -6.50 -7.12
N ILE A 391 -12.42 -6.52 -6.20
CA ILE A 391 -12.38 -7.32 -4.96
C ILE A 391 -13.44 -8.43 -4.93
N ARG A 392 -14.29 -8.50 -5.96
CA ARG A 392 -15.26 -9.56 -6.21
C ARG A 392 -15.13 -10.07 -7.65
N TRP A 393 -15.36 -11.37 -7.84
CA TRP A 393 -15.18 -12.06 -9.12
C TRP A 393 -16.40 -12.91 -9.40
N PHE A 394 -17.00 -12.74 -10.57
CA PHE A 394 -18.25 -13.41 -10.92
C PHE A 394 -18.14 -14.20 -12.22
N THR A 395 -18.81 -15.35 -12.26
CA THR A 395 -19.09 -16.13 -13.49
C THR A 395 -20.55 -15.90 -13.85
N LEU A 396 -20.99 -16.29 -15.06
CA LEU A 396 -22.41 -16.18 -15.42
C LEU A 396 -23.34 -16.81 -14.37
N ALA A 397 -23.00 -18.01 -13.89
CA ALA A 397 -23.76 -18.69 -12.85
C ALA A 397 -23.86 -17.87 -11.55
N THR A 398 -22.72 -17.36 -11.06
CA THR A 398 -22.71 -16.59 -9.80
C THR A 398 -23.27 -15.18 -9.94
N MET A 399 -23.32 -14.60 -11.14
CA MET A 399 -24.08 -13.37 -11.43
C MET A 399 -25.58 -13.61 -11.28
N LEU A 400 -26.10 -14.71 -11.84
CA LEU A 400 -27.53 -15.06 -11.70
C LEU A 400 -27.89 -15.35 -10.24
N GLU A 401 -27.01 -16.02 -9.50
CA GLU A 401 -27.15 -16.25 -8.06
C GLU A 401 -27.15 -14.94 -7.26
N LEU A 402 -26.26 -13.99 -7.59
CA LEU A 402 -26.20 -12.66 -6.96
C LEU A 402 -27.55 -11.95 -7.03
N PHE A 403 -28.17 -11.87 -8.21
CA PHE A 403 -29.49 -11.25 -8.36
C PHE A 403 -30.58 -12.02 -7.62
N ALA A 404 -30.60 -13.35 -7.74
CA ALA A 404 -31.61 -14.18 -7.09
C ALA A 404 -31.56 -14.05 -5.55
N GLN A 405 -30.36 -14.05 -4.97
CA GLN A 405 -30.16 -13.89 -3.52
C GLN A 405 -30.57 -12.50 -3.02
N ALA A 406 -30.45 -11.47 -3.86
CA ALA A 406 -30.95 -10.12 -3.58
C ALA A 406 -32.48 -9.99 -3.73
N GLY A 407 -33.18 -11.04 -4.17
CA GLY A 407 -34.62 -11.00 -4.43
C GLY A 407 -34.99 -10.31 -5.75
N LEU A 408 -34.06 -10.25 -6.70
CA LEU A 408 -34.26 -9.71 -8.05
C LEU A 408 -34.36 -10.85 -9.06
N THR A 409 -35.18 -10.67 -10.10
CA THR A 409 -35.32 -11.65 -11.19
C THR A 409 -34.72 -11.09 -12.47
N VAL A 410 -33.76 -11.78 -13.08
CA VAL A 410 -33.17 -11.37 -14.36
C VAL A 410 -34.20 -11.53 -15.48
N GLU A 411 -34.56 -10.42 -16.12
CA GLU A 411 -35.54 -10.38 -17.21
C GLU A 411 -34.86 -10.37 -18.58
N ALA A 412 -33.71 -9.71 -18.69
CA ALA A 412 -32.93 -9.63 -19.93
C ALA A 412 -31.43 -9.69 -19.63
N GLY A 413 -30.66 -10.26 -20.56
CA GLY A 413 -29.20 -10.35 -20.48
C GLY A 413 -28.56 -10.29 -21.86
N VAL A 414 -27.43 -9.58 -21.96
CA VAL A 414 -26.64 -9.43 -23.19
C VAL A 414 -25.18 -9.78 -22.88
N PRO A 415 -24.58 -10.79 -23.53
CA PRO A 415 -23.16 -11.05 -23.43
C PRO A 415 -22.35 -10.03 -24.25
N ARG A 416 -21.34 -9.41 -23.65
CA ARG A 416 -20.42 -8.49 -24.34
C ARG A 416 -19.21 -9.27 -24.86
N VAL A 417 -19.27 -9.65 -26.14
CA VAL A 417 -18.21 -10.43 -26.81
C VAL A 417 -17.43 -9.51 -27.75
N PHE A 418 -16.12 -9.45 -27.56
CA PHE A 418 -15.21 -8.65 -28.40
C PHE A 418 -14.45 -9.54 -29.39
N ASN A 419 -13.86 -8.91 -30.41
CA ASN A 419 -13.05 -9.63 -31.39
C ASN A 419 -11.63 -9.86 -30.84
N GLU A 420 -11.40 -11.08 -30.34
CA GLU A 420 -10.13 -11.47 -29.73
C GLU A 420 -9.59 -12.74 -30.39
N PRO A 421 -8.76 -12.62 -31.45
CA PRO A 421 -8.31 -13.76 -32.25
C PRO A 421 -7.58 -14.85 -31.45
N GLN A 422 -7.00 -14.52 -30.30
CA GLN A 422 -6.29 -15.48 -29.46
C GLN A 422 -7.23 -16.53 -28.83
N ARG A 423 -8.53 -16.22 -28.64
CA ARG A 423 -9.49 -17.12 -27.98
C ARG A 423 -9.60 -18.48 -28.66
N GLU A 424 -9.48 -18.53 -29.98
CA GLU A 424 -9.59 -19.78 -30.77
C GLU A 424 -8.56 -20.83 -30.35
N ARG A 425 -7.40 -20.40 -29.81
CA ARG A 425 -6.37 -21.30 -29.30
C ARG A 425 -6.72 -21.91 -27.95
N PHE A 426 -7.52 -21.21 -27.14
CA PHE A 426 -7.80 -21.57 -25.76
C PHE A 426 -9.16 -22.25 -25.58
N LEU A 427 -10.16 -21.96 -26.41
CA LEU A 427 -11.48 -22.58 -26.31
C LEU A 427 -11.44 -24.13 -26.34
N PRO A 428 -10.66 -24.80 -27.23
CA PRO A 428 -10.56 -26.26 -27.19
C PRO A 428 -9.94 -26.79 -25.88
N VAL A 429 -9.03 -26.02 -25.26
CA VAL A 429 -8.43 -26.37 -23.97
C VAL A 429 -9.46 -26.24 -22.85
N ILE A 430 -10.25 -25.17 -22.86
CA ILE A 430 -11.36 -24.94 -21.91
C ILE A 430 -12.40 -26.06 -22.04
N GLN A 431 -12.75 -26.45 -23.27
CA GLN A 431 -13.64 -27.58 -23.54
C GLN A 431 -13.09 -28.88 -22.94
N ALA A 432 -11.79 -29.16 -23.12
CA ALA A 432 -11.15 -30.34 -22.54
C ALA A 432 -11.13 -30.30 -21.01
N MET A 433 -10.86 -29.14 -20.41
CA MET A 433 -10.92 -28.94 -18.95
C MET A 433 -12.34 -29.18 -18.41
N ALA A 434 -13.36 -28.66 -19.09
CA ALA A 434 -14.76 -28.86 -18.71
C ALA A 434 -15.18 -30.33 -18.81
N ALA A 435 -14.80 -31.02 -19.89
CA ALA A 435 -15.04 -32.46 -20.04
C ALA A 435 -14.39 -33.26 -18.90
N ALA A 436 -13.13 -32.93 -18.56
CA ALA A 436 -12.41 -33.56 -17.45
C ALA A 436 -13.07 -33.29 -16.08
N ALA A 437 -13.70 -32.13 -15.91
CA ALA A 437 -14.46 -31.76 -14.73
C ALA A 437 -15.91 -32.34 -14.71
N GLY A 438 -16.30 -33.13 -15.72
CA GLY A 438 -17.66 -33.68 -15.83
C GLY A 438 -18.73 -32.63 -16.12
N LYS A 439 -18.35 -31.51 -16.74
CA LYS A 439 -19.22 -30.43 -17.19
C LYS A 439 -19.34 -30.42 -18.71
N ASP A 440 -20.38 -29.75 -19.21
CA ASP A 440 -20.62 -29.62 -20.64
C ASP A 440 -19.53 -28.73 -21.29
N PRO A 441 -18.73 -29.26 -22.23
CA PRO A 441 -17.68 -28.50 -22.89
C PRO A 441 -18.18 -27.30 -23.68
N GLU A 442 -19.34 -27.41 -24.33
CA GLU A 442 -19.89 -26.36 -25.18
C GLU A 442 -20.38 -25.18 -24.33
N ILE A 443 -21.03 -25.47 -23.20
CA ILE A 443 -21.44 -24.43 -22.25
C ILE A 443 -20.22 -23.72 -21.69
N ALA A 444 -19.19 -24.46 -21.27
CA ALA A 444 -17.97 -23.85 -20.73
C ALA A 444 -17.24 -22.95 -21.77
N ALA A 445 -17.24 -23.35 -23.04
CA ALA A 445 -16.68 -22.55 -24.11
C ALA A 445 -17.52 -21.28 -24.36
N GLN A 446 -18.86 -21.41 -24.39
CA GLN A 446 -19.78 -20.29 -24.56
C GLN A 446 -19.64 -19.27 -23.43
N ASP A 447 -19.59 -19.72 -22.18
CA ASP A 447 -19.49 -18.85 -21.00
C ASP A 447 -18.12 -18.17 -20.90
N ALA A 448 -17.08 -18.69 -21.57
CA ALA A 448 -15.76 -18.10 -21.61
C ALA A 448 -15.58 -17.01 -22.68
N LEU A 449 -16.54 -16.84 -23.59
CA LEU A 449 -16.49 -15.84 -24.67
C LEU A 449 -16.75 -14.40 -24.21
N PRO A 450 -17.73 -14.10 -23.35
CA PRO A 450 -18.05 -12.73 -23.02
C PRO A 450 -17.03 -12.18 -22.04
N LEU A 451 -16.51 -10.98 -22.33
CA LEU A 451 -15.66 -10.26 -21.40
C LEU A 451 -16.49 -9.83 -20.18
N GLN A 452 -17.73 -9.44 -20.42
CA GLN A 452 -18.67 -8.97 -19.42
C GLN A 452 -20.09 -9.36 -19.81
N TYR A 453 -21.02 -9.32 -18.86
CA TYR A 453 -22.45 -9.49 -19.11
C TYR A 453 -23.20 -8.26 -18.66
N VAL A 454 -24.19 -7.83 -19.45
CA VAL A 454 -25.12 -6.78 -19.06
C VAL A 454 -26.48 -7.39 -18.77
N PHE A 455 -27.05 -7.11 -17.62
CA PHE A 455 -28.36 -7.62 -17.19
C PHE A 455 -29.33 -6.49 -16.91
N ARG A 456 -30.61 -6.78 -17.12
CA ARG A 456 -31.72 -6.08 -16.45
C ARG A 456 -32.43 -7.08 -15.54
N ALA A 457 -32.46 -6.78 -14.25
CA ALA A 457 -33.17 -7.54 -13.23
C ALA A 457 -34.29 -6.70 -12.60
N ILE A 458 -35.45 -7.31 -12.38
CA ILE A 458 -36.64 -6.61 -11.88
C ILE A 458 -36.89 -6.94 -10.40
N ALA A 459 -37.38 -5.94 -9.67
CA ALA A 459 -37.94 -6.10 -8.33
C ALA A 459 -39.38 -6.61 -8.45
N GLY A 460 -39.58 -7.89 -8.12
CA GLY A 460 -40.87 -8.58 -8.18
C GLY A 460 -41.78 -8.34 -6.99
#